data_AF-A0A173Z5S2-F1
#
_entry.id   AF-A0A173Z5S2-F1
#
_cell.length_a   1.000
_cell.length_b   1.000
_cell.length_c   1.000
_cell.angle_alpha   90.00
_cell.angle_beta   90.00
_cell.angle_gamma   90.00
#
_symmetry.space_group_name_H-M   'P 1'
#
loop_
_entity.id
_entity.type
_entity.pdbx_description
1 polymer ?
#
loop_
_entity_poly.entity_id
_entity_poly.type
_entity_poly.pdbx_seq_one_letter_code
_entity_poly.pdbx_strand_id
1 'polypeptide(L)'
;MDVTKCALTTIDNPYDPFDQFTEWMLYDEEKGYHSTSYLGRIARTSDELSDEENDKEIERAIDEIIKYDFRNIYKKVKKTLKNTQTV
;
A
#
# COMPACT_ATOMS: atom_id res chain seq x y z
N MET A 1 3.28 -19.41 -8.25
CA MET A 1 2.06 -18.60 -8.03
C MET A 1 2.48 -17.15 -8.05
N ASP A 2 1.75 -16.30 -8.75
CA ASP A 2 2.03 -14.87 -8.78
C ASP A 2 1.51 -14.23 -7.49
N VAL A 3 2.34 -13.45 -6.81
CA VAL A 3 1.96 -12.74 -5.58
C VAL A 3 1.54 -11.33 -5.97
N THR A 4 0.35 -10.89 -5.56
CA THR A 4 -0.11 -9.51 -5.79
C THR A 4 -0.03 -8.72 -4.51
N LYS A 5 0.78 -7.66 -4.50
CA LYS A 5 0.88 -6.70 -3.39
C LYS A 5 0.06 -5.45 -3.70
N CYS A 6 -0.52 -4.85 -2.66
CA CYS A 6 -1.26 -3.58 -2.74
C CYS A 6 -0.55 -2.50 -1.94
N ALA A 7 -0.62 -1.25 -2.40
CA ALA A 7 -0.14 -0.08 -1.67
C ALA A 7 -1.16 1.07 -1.71
N LEU A 8 -1.20 1.84 -0.63
CA LEU A 8 -1.89 3.13 -0.55
C LEU A 8 -0.98 4.19 -1.14
N THR A 9 -1.50 5.04 -2.01
CA THR A 9 -0.83 6.26 -2.48
C THR A 9 -1.85 7.40 -2.56
N THR A 10 -1.40 8.60 -2.90
CA THR A 10 -2.29 9.73 -3.21
C THR A 10 -2.37 9.96 -4.72
N ILE A 11 -3.44 10.62 -5.17
CA ILE A 11 -3.68 10.90 -6.60
C ILE A 11 -2.57 11.78 -7.20
N ASP A 12 -1.97 12.66 -6.39
CA ASP A 12 -0.97 13.64 -6.80
C ASP A 12 0.48 13.18 -6.61
N ASN A 13 0.72 12.04 -5.97
CA ASN A 13 2.09 11.51 -5.80
C ASN A 13 2.60 10.94 -7.13
N PRO A 14 3.66 11.50 -7.73
CA PRO A 14 4.14 11.09 -9.04
C PRO A 14 5.01 9.83 -9.01
N TYR A 15 5.35 9.33 -7.83
CA TYR A 15 6.29 8.23 -7.64
C TYR A 15 5.55 6.90 -7.40
N ASP A 16 6.13 5.81 -7.91
CA ASP A 16 5.60 4.48 -7.65
C ASP A 16 5.99 4.00 -6.23
N PRO A 17 5.03 3.60 -5.37
CA PRO A 17 5.33 3.21 -3.99
C PRO A 17 6.08 1.87 -3.87
N PHE A 18 6.18 1.08 -4.93
CA PHE A 18 6.93 -0.17 -4.95
C PHE A 18 8.35 0.02 -5.48
N ASP A 19 8.53 0.77 -6.56
CA ASP A 19 9.84 0.93 -7.23
C ASP A 19 10.60 2.20 -6.79
N GLN A 20 9.90 3.22 -6.31
CA GLN A 20 10.44 4.54 -5.95
C GLN A 20 10.01 4.93 -4.54
N PHE A 21 10.09 3.98 -3.60
CA PHE A 21 9.56 4.15 -2.25
C PHE A 21 10.11 5.37 -1.51
N THR A 22 11.41 5.68 -1.67
CA THR A 22 12.04 6.83 -0.99
C THR A 22 11.42 8.14 -1.45
N GLU A 23 11.37 8.38 -2.76
CA GLU A 23 10.77 9.59 -3.34
C GLU A 23 9.27 9.67 -3.05
N TRP A 24 8.58 8.54 -3.14
CA TRP A 24 7.17 8.43 -2.78
C TRP A 24 6.92 8.85 -1.33
N MET A 25 7.70 8.32 -0.38
CA MET A 25 7.58 8.60 1.06
C MET A 25 7.91 10.05 1.38
N LEU A 26 8.97 10.60 0.78
CA LEU A 26 9.34 12.00 0.97
C LEU A 26 8.23 12.95 0.49
N TYR A 27 7.67 12.71 -0.69
CA TYR A 27 6.54 13.50 -1.19
C TYR A 27 5.32 13.41 -0.26
N ASP A 28 5.00 12.20 0.21
CA ASP A 28 3.86 11.93 1.09
C ASP A 28 4.00 12.68 2.44
N GLU A 29 5.19 12.66 3.03
CA GLU A 29 5.53 13.38 4.27
C GLU A 29 5.56 14.91 4.07
N GLU A 30 6.16 15.41 2.99
CA GLU A 30 6.19 16.85 2.69
C GLU A 30 4.80 17.45 2.49
N LYS A 31 3.87 16.67 1.93
CA LYS A 31 2.47 17.05 1.76
C LYS A 31 1.63 16.86 3.02
N GLY A 32 2.16 16.17 4.03
CA GLY A 32 1.48 15.88 5.29
C GLY A 32 0.38 14.82 5.16
N TYR A 33 0.46 13.92 4.17
CA TYR A 33 -0.52 12.85 3.99
C TYR A 33 -0.31 11.70 5.00
N HIS A 34 0.94 11.40 5.33
CA HIS A 34 1.34 10.36 6.27
C HIS A 34 0.66 9.00 5.99
N SER A 35 0.58 8.62 4.72
CA SER A 35 -0.18 7.48 4.21
C SER A 35 0.24 6.16 4.86
N THR A 36 1.54 5.95 5.09
CA THR A 36 2.05 4.73 5.78
C THR A 36 1.56 4.64 7.21
N SER A 37 1.66 5.74 7.97
CA SER A 37 1.20 5.83 9.36
C SER A 37 -0.33 5.69 9.45
N TYR A 38 -1.07 6.27 8.50
CA TYR A 38 -2.51 6.13 8.46
C TYR A 38 -2.93 4.69 8.17
N LEU A 39 -2.32 4.06 7.17
CA LEU A 39 -2.54 2.64 6.87
C LEU A 39 -2.22 1.74 8.06
N GLY A 40 -1.08 1.97 8.74
CA GLY A 40 -0.67 1.20 9.91
C GLY A 40 -1.64 1.27 11.11
N ARG A 41 -2.49 2.29 11.19
CA ARG A 41 -3.54 2.39 12.22
C ARG A 41 -4.76 1.53 11.92
N ILE A 42 -4.98 1.18 10.66
CA ILE A 42 -6.18 0.46 10.19
C ILE A 42 -5.84 -1.00 9.88
N ALA A 43 -4.66 -1.27 9.34
CA ALA A 43 -4.17 -2.62 9.07
C ALA A 43 -3.96 -3.39 10.37
N ARG A 44 -4.43 -4.64 10.40
CA ARG A 44 -4.32 -5.54 11.56
C ARG A 44 -3.39 -6.70 11.23
N THR A 45 -2.16 -6.37 10.86
CA THR A 45 -1.10 -7.34 10.57
C THR A 45 -0.51 -7.91 11.84
N SER A 46 0.06 -9.11 11.75
CA SER A 46 0.71 -9.80 12.87
C SER A 46 1.77 -10.77 12.36
N ASP A 47 2.79 -11.00 13.18
CA ASP A 47 3.82 -12.03 12.93
C ASP A 47 3.25 -13.45 13.05
N GLU A 48 2.05 -13.61 13.61
CA GLU A 48 1.32 -14.89 13.68
C GLU A 48 0.51 -15.21 12.40
N LEU A 49 0.35 -14.24 11.49
CA LEU A 49 -0.37 -14.40 10.22
C LEU A 49 0.59 -14.80 9.10
N SER A 50 0.10 -15.53 8.10
CA SER A 50 0.87 -15.78 6.87
C SER A 50 1.10 -14.49 6.09
N ASP A 51 2.09 -14.48 5.20
CA ASP A 51 2.34 -13.33 4.31
C ASP A 51 1.10 -12.98 3.47
N GLU A 52 0.37 -13.99 2.98
CA GLU A 52 -0.86 -13.79 2.21
C GLU A 52 -2.01 -13.26 3.06
N GLU A 53 -2.09 -13.63 4.34
CA GLU A 53 -3.08 -13.09 5.28
C GLU A 53 -2.78 -11.64 5.62
N ASN A 54 -1.51 -11.31 5.89
CA ASN A 54 -1.05 -9.94 6.09
C ASN A 54 -1.32 -9.07 4.84
N ASP A 55 -1.07 -9.59 3.64
CA ASP A 55 -1.36 -8.88 2.38
C ASP A 55 -2.85 -8.60 2.19
N LYS A 56 -3.72 -9.55 2.56
CA LYS A 56 -5.18 -9.36 2.52
C LYS A 56 -5.63 -8.32 3.52
N GLU A 57 -5.06 -8.30 4.73
CA GLU A 57 -5.38 -7.29 5.74
C GLU A 57 -4.91 -5.89 5.32
N ILE A 58 -3.76 -5.79 4.65
CA ILE A 58 -3.29 -4.53 4.05
C ILE A 58 -4.25 -4.07 2.95
N GLU A 59 -4.64 -4.96 2.01
CA GLU A 59 -5.59 -4.60 0.96
C GLU A 59 -6.95 -4.17 1.53
N ARG A 60 -7.48 -4.88 2.53
CA ARG A 60 -8.71 -4.53 3.23
C ARG A 60 -8.62 -3.14 3.87
N ALA A 61 -7.50 -2.84 4.53
CA ALA A 61 -7.28 -1.53 5.16
C ALA A 61 -7.20 -0.39 4.14
N ILE A 62 -6.53 -0.62 3.00
CA ILE A 62 -6.49 0.34 1.89
C ILE A 62 -7.91 0.60 1.34
N ASP A 63 -8.69 -0.45 1.14
CA ASP A 63 -10.07 -0.33 0.65
C ASP A 63 -10.97 0.42 1.63
N GLU A 64 -10.78 0.23 2.93
CA GLU A 64 -11.49 0.99 3.97
C GLU A 64 -11.14 2.48 3.94
N ILE A 65 -9.85 2.82 3.81
CA ILE A 65 -9.39 4.21 3.67
C ILE A 65 -10.06 4.89 2.47
N ILE A 66 -10.01 4.23 1.31
CA ILE A 66 -10.59 4.78 0.07
C ILE A 66 -12.11 4.88 0.16
N LYS A 67 -12.77 3.90 0.76
CA LYS A 67 -14.24 3.90 0.94
C LYS A 67 -14.73 5.12 1.71
N TYR A 68 -13.96 5.60 2.68
CA TYR A 68 -14.33 6.75 3.52
C TYR A 68 -13.60 8.04 3.13
N ASP A 69 -12.85 8.05 2.04
CA ASP A 69 -12.16 9.23 1.51
C ASP A 69 -13.09 10.11 0.66
N PHE A 70 -13.83 10.98 1.34
CA PHE A 70 -14.72 11.96 0.70
C PHE A 70 -13.97 13.05 -0.09
N ARG A 71 -12.65 13.20 0.11
CA ARG A 71 -11.83 14.23 -0.55
C ARG A 71 -11.17 13.71 -1.82
N ASN A 72 -11.26 12.40 -2.08
CA ASN A 72 -10.65 11.74 -3.23
C ASN A 72 -9.15 12.05 -3.33
N ILE A 73 -8.44 11.89 -2.21
CA ILE A 73 -7.00 12.03 -2.07
C ILE A 73 -6.31 10.70 -2.38
N TYR A 74 -6.86 9.58 -1.91
CA TYR A 74 -6.19 8.29 -1.86
C TYR A 74 -6.54 7.39 -3.04
N LYS A 75 -5.56 6.56 -3.41
CA LYS A 75 -5.67 5.58 -4.51
C LYS A 75 -4.97 4.28 -4.10
N LYS A 76 -5.58 3.14 -4.48
CA LYS A 76 -4.96 1.82 -4.40
C LYS A 76 -4.18 1.53 -5.67
N VAL A 77 -2.94 1.07 -5.53
CA VAL A 77 -2.14 0.51 -6.62
C VAL A 77 -1.79 -0.95 -6.33
N LYS A 78 -1.62 -1.75 -7.38
CA LYS A 78 -1.33 -3.19 -7.30
C LYS A 78 -0.09 -3.53 -8.10
N LYS A 79 0.74 -4.43 -7.57
CA LYS A 79 1.91 -4.98 -8.28
C LYS A 79 1.94 -6.49 -8.17
N THR A 80 1.97 -7.16 -9.33
CA THR A 80 2.08 -8.60 -9.43
C THR A 80 3.55 -8.99 -9.56
N LEU A 81 4.07 -9.70 -8.57
CA LEU A 81 5.41 -10.26 -8.55
C LEU A 81 5.35 -11.68 -9.13
N LYS A 82 6.04 -11.89 -10.24
CA LYS A 82 6.20 -13.22 -10.84
C LYS A 82 7.33 -13.95 -10.12
N ASN A 83 7.04 -15.12 -9.58
CA ASN A 83 8.08 -15.99 -9.06
C ASN A 83 8.79 -16.65 -10.24
N THR A 84 9.89 -16.05 -10.69
CA THR A 84 10.80 -16.73 -11.61
C THR A 84 11.55 -17.78 -10.81
N GLN A 85 11.13 -19.06 -10.91
CA GLN A 85 11.99 -20.16 -10.46
C GLN A 85 13.25 -20.11 -11.33
N THR A 86 14.35 -19.63 -10.78
CA THR A 86 15.67 -19.83 -11.37
C THR A 86 15.99 -21.32 -11.21
N VAL A 87 15.98 -22.04 -12.33
CA VAL A 87 16.38 -23.45 -12.45
C VAL A 87 17.88 -23.58 -12.21
#